data_AF-A0A5R8MMK6-F1
#
_entry.id   AF-A0A5R8MMK6-F1
#
_cell.length_a   1.000
_cell.length_b   1.000
_cell.length_c   1.000
_cell.angle_alpha   90.00
_cell.angle_beta   90.00
_cell.angle_gamma   90.00
#
_symmetry.space_group_name_H-M   'P 1'
#
loop_
_entity.id
_entity.type
_entity.pdbx_description
1 polymer ?
#
loop_
_entity_poly.entity_id
_entity_poly.type
_entity_poly.pdbx_seq_one_letter_code
_entity_poly.pdbx_strand_id
1 'polypeptide(L)'
;MADDLEGGSGGERGAARERLLLERARLWHGGAPVWRLRVVHVGFAIASIGLAVAAPFAGTPLGLSLTWANAGVELAAAVLVVLPWTGRRLDPRSGAREPAWLRVACHTLRVAAPLVFVVTFWAAMGGLPQSAEGLMLPGVGAGQVQFALMLGLGAFILAATWVLARMDGPCRDPLDRPAMGGLAAWFMLMVAAGSANVLALGVPFWTATFFGVPGTPDEPGPLGRKLFIDDPVWWTAALVPLLAVAFGGVAVALWLIRRAETRRLAPELTEHYGEPGGPAVARKWALAALTDRAGLVLGVLTGIGVAGFAVVTVISQLRLYTPTAGFAGLLASIGSWATAATVVGLALLGRRTYGSSRLRRTVGIVWDVSTFWPRAIHPLAPPCYTERVMPELMARVGRLAATDRDTVVLSGHSQGSVIAAALVLQLDPVMRGRVRLLTHGSPLRRLYAPFFPAYFGGDGLPAVREAVAWRNLYRLSDPIGGPAFRRVDPLAAEPGRGNTVDRFCWDPLRPAPGDPLPEARWHSGYWLDPPYHDELARLITPSLPPDRTVR
;
A
#
# COMPACT_ATOMS: atom_id res chain seq x y z
N MET A 1 59.44 14.13 -15.35
CA MET A 1 58.89 15.47 -15.07
C MET A 1 57.42 15.37 -15.42
N ALA A 2 56.65 14.61 -14.64
CA ALA A 2 56.02 14.97 -13.36
C ALA A 2 54.74 15.79 -13.60
N ASP A 3 53.67 15.31 -12.97
CA ASP A 3 52.31 15.85 -12.84
C ASP A 3 51.33 15.67 -14.01
N ASP A 4 50.45 14.66 -13.88
CA ASP A 4 48.99 14.83 -13.82
C ASP A 4 48.30 13.45 -13.78
N LEU A 5 48.20 12.89 -12.57
CA LEU A 5 47.45 11.66 -12.28
C LEU A 5 46.65 11.83 -10.97
N GLU A 6 45.70 12.76 -10.92
CA GLU A 6 44.69 12.78 -9.85
C GLU A 6 43.39 13.42 -10.35
N GLY A 7 42.40 12.60 -10.75
CA GLY A 7 41.09 13.13 -11.15
C GLY A 7 40.20 12.12 -11.86
N GLY A 8 39.89 10.97 -11.25
CA GLY A 8 39.12 9.94 -11.96
C GLY A 8 38.37 8.90 -11.15
N SER A 9 38.19 9.05 -9.83
CA SER A 9 37.52 8.02 -9.01
C SER A 9 36.33 8.52 -8.17
N GLY A 10 36.06 9.82 -8.17
CA GLY A 10 34.93 10.42 -7.43
C GLY A 10 33.60 10.44 -8.19
N GLY A 11 33.63 10.53 -9.52
CA GLY A 11 32.44 10.71 -10.36
C GLY A 11 31.57 9.46 -10.49
N GLU A 12 32.18 8.29 -10.72
CA GLU A 12 31.43 7.03 -10.90
C GLU A 12 30.81 6.51 -9.59
N ARG A 13 31.47 6.70 -8.44
CA ARG A 13 30.91 6.36 -7.13
C ARG A 13 29.80 7.32 -6.69
N GLY A 14 29.90 8.60 -7.09
CA GLY A 14 28.84 9.60 -6.85
C GLY A 14 27.58 9.29 -7.66
N ALA A 15 27.71 8.92 -8.93
CA ALA A 15 26.60 8.48 -9.77
C ALA A 15 26.03 7.11 -9.35
N ALA A 16 26.85 6.22 -8.81
CA ALA A 16 26.41 4.94 -8.26
C ALA A 16 25.61 5.09 -6.95
N ARG A 17 25.97 6.06 -6.09
CA ARG A 17 25.23 6.37 -4.85
C ARG A 17 23.77 6.81 -5.11
N GLU A 18 23.49 7.48 -6.23
CA GLU A 18 22.12 7.91 -6.57
C GLU A 18 21.19 6.81 -7.13
N ARG A 19 21.66 5.55 -7.21
CA ARG A 19 20.83 4.42 -7.67
C ARG A 19 19.69 4.11 -6.71
N LEU A 20 19.93 4.16 -5.39
CA LEU A 20 18.93 3.80 -4.39
C LEU A 20 17.95 4.95 -4.15
N LEU A 21 16.66 4.67 -4.33
CA LEU A 21 15.60 5.67 -4.09
C LEU A 21 15.61 6.19 -2.65
N LEU A 22 15.96 5.34 -1.68
CA LEU A 22 16.03 5.68 -0.26
C LEU A 22 17.19 6.61 0.10
N GLU A 23 18.22 6.78 -0.73
CA GLU A 23 19.33 7.72 -0.45
C GLU A 23 18.99 9.15 -0.91
N ARG A 24 18.01 9.31 -1.79
CA ARG A 24 17.69 10.59 -2.40
C ARG A 24 17.04 11.51 -1.37
N ALA A 25 17.70 12.63 -1.07
CA ALA A 25 17.19 13.62 -0.11
C ALA A 25 15.78 14.12 -0.49
N ARG A 26 15.52 14.30 -1.80
CA ARG A 26 14.22 14.74 -2.34
C ARG A 26 13.02 13.84 -1.99
N LEU A 27 13.24 12.59 -1.58
CA LEU A 27 12.16 11.62 -1.32
C LEU A 27 11.16 12.17 -0.29
N TRP A 28 11.67 12.71 0.81
CA TRP A 28 10.89 13.18 1.97
C TRP A 28 10.36 14.62 1.81
N HIS A 29 10.54 15.25 0.63
CA HIS A 29 10.09 16.62 0.34
C HIS A 29 8.92 16.65 -0.65
N GLY A 30 7.72 16.24 -0.20
CA GLY A 30 6.53 16.11 -1.05
C GLY A 30 5.55 17.28 -1.06
N GLY A 31 5.75 18.31 -0.23
CA GLY A 31 4.75 19.37 -0.06
C GLY A 31 4.31 20.05 -1.37
N ALA A 32 5.27 20.47 -2.19
CA ALA A 32 5.01 21.14 -3.47
C ALA A 32 4.29 20.24 -4.50
N PRO A 33 4.78 19.03 -4.84
CA PRO A 33 4.06 18.16 -5.77
C PRO A 33 2.69 17.72 -5.28
N VAL A 34 2.51 17.47 -3.97
CA VAL A 34 1.20 17.15 -3.40
C VAL A 34 0.21 18.31 -3.60
N TRP A 35 0.64 19.55 -3.39
CA TRP A 35 -0.21 20.71 -3.62
C TRP A 35 -0.67 20.80 -5.08
N ARG A 36 0.25 20.67 -6.04
CA ARG A 36 -0.07 20.70 -7.47
C ARG A 36 -1.00 19.58 -7.87
N LEU A 37 -0.70 18.34 -7.46
CA LEU A 37 -1.56 17.19 -7.71
C LEU A 37 -2.96 17.40 -7.12
N ARG A 38 -3.07 17.98 -5.92
CA ARG A 38 -4.36 18.27 -5.28
C ARG A 38 -5.18 19.24 -6.12
N VAL A 39 -4.57 20.34 -6.54
CA VAL A 39 -5.23 21.34 -7.40
C VAL A 39 -5.77 20.68 -8.66
N VAL A 40 -4.94 19.87 -9.31
CA VAL A 40 -5.31 19.21 -10.56
C VAL A 40 -6.43 18.18 -10.36
N HIS A 41 -6.33 17.31 -9.36
CA HIS A 41 -7.35 16.27 -9.12
C HIS A 41 -8.69 16.86 -8.64
N VAL A 42 -8.64 17.84 -7.73
CA VAL A 42 -9.87 18.50 -7.25
C VAL A 42 -10.49 19.35 -8.36
N GLY A 43 -9.66 20.05 -9.15
CA GLY A 43 -10.12 20.82 -10.30
C GLY A 43 -10.81 19.94 -11.35
N PHE A 44 -10.20 18.81 -11.69
CA PHE A 44 -10.81 17.80 -12.57
C PHE A 44 -12.14 17.29 -12.01
N ALA A 45 -12.17 16.82 -10.77
CA ALA A 45 -13.37 16.24 -10.16
C ALA A 45 -14.54 17.24 -10.10
N ILE A 46 -14.28 18.49 -9.70
CA ILE A 46 -15.30 19.55 -9.65
C ILE A 46 -15.82 19.86 -11.06
N ALA A 47 -14.93 19.94 -12.06
CA ALA A 47 -15.31 20.19 -13.44
C ALA A 47 -16.13 19.05 -14.04
N SER A 48 -15.83 17.79 -13.71
CA SER A 48 -16.64 16.63 -14.16
C SER A 48 -18.06 16.68 -13.58
N ILE A 49 -18.22 17.08 -12.31
CA ILE A 49 -19.56 17.32 -11.72
C ILE A 49 -20.23 18.50 -12.44
N GLY A 50 -19.51 19.59 -12.68
CA GLY A 50 -20.02 20.76 -13.41
C GLY A 50 -20.49 20.40 -14.82
N LEU A 51 -19.77 19.56 -15.55
CA LEU A 51 -20.20 19.05 -16.86
C LEU A 51 -21.49 18.23 -16.76
N ALA A 52 -21.58 17.32 -15.78
CA ALA A 52 -22.80 16.54 -15.57
C ALA A 52 -24.02 17.44 -15.25
N VAL A 53 -23.81 18.51 -14.47
CA VAL A 53 -24.84 19.50 -14.14
C VAL A 53 -25.19 20.39 -15.33
N ALA A 54 -24.21 20.78 -16.16
CA ALA A 54 -24.42 21.65 -17.31
C ALA A 54 -25.02 20.91 -18.52
N ALA A 55 -24.80 19.59 -18.64
CA ALA A 55 -25.20 18.80 -19.81
C ALA A 55 -26.69 18.94 -20.20
N PRO A 56 -27.67 18.91 -19.26
CA PRO A 56 -29.08 19.13 -19.59
C PRO A 56 -29.40 20.50 -20.19
N PHE A 57 -28.52 21.49 -20.00
CA PHE A 57 -28.70 22.88 -20.46
C PHE A 57 -27.92 23.18 -21.74
N ALA A 58 -27.17 22.23 -22.30
CA ALA A 58 -26.26 22.45 -23.43
C ALA A 58 -26.96 22.96 -24.70
N GLY A 59 -28.28 22.81 -24.81
CA GLY A 59 -29.10 23.40 -25.88
C GLY A 59 -29.32 24.91 -25.77
N THR A 60 -28.92 25.55 -24.67
CA THR A 60 -29.02 27.00 -24.46
C THR A 60 -27.65 27.67 -24.61
N PRO A 61 -27.56 28.96 -25.03
CA PRO A 61 -26.27 29.66 -25.13
C PRO A 61 -25.50 29.72 -23.80
N LEU A 62 -26.22 29.93 -22.69
CA LEU A 62 -25.64 29.94 -21.35
C LEU A 62 -25.13 28.56 -20.95
N GLY A 63 -25.95 27.52 -21.09
CA GLY A 63 -25.56 26.16 -20.76
C GLY A 63 -24.39 25.66 -21.60
N LEU A 64 -24.38 25.93 -22.91
CA LEU A 64 -23.26 25.62 -23.79
C LEU A 64 -21.97 26.31 -23.35
N SER A 65 -22.04 27.59 -22.97
CA SER A 65 -20.89 28.34 -22.47
C SER A 65 -20.34 27.74 -21.17
N LEU A 66 -21.22 27.32 -20.26
CA LEU A 66 -20.85 26.66 -19.00
C LEU A 66 -20.29 25.25 -19.23
N THR A 67 -20.84 24.50 -20.19
CA THR A 67 -20.28 23.21 -20.61
C THR A 67 -18.85 23.38 -21.13
N TRP A 68 -18.60 24.34 -22.02
CA TRP A 68 -17.24 24.63 -22.51
C TRP A 68 -16.31 25.13 -21.41
N ALA A 69 -16.79 25.95 -20.48
CA ALA A 69 -15.99 26.42 -19.36
C ALA A 69 -15.56 25.26 -18.44
N ASN A 70 -16.47 24.35 -18.09
CA ASN A 70 -16.14 23.17 -17.30
C ASN A 70 -15.21 22.23 -18.08
N ALA A 71 -15.47 21.98 -19.37
CA ALA A 71 -14.60 21.18 -20.23
C ALA A 71 -13.18 21.78 -20.33
N GLY A 72 -13.05 23.10 -20.40
CA GLY A 72 -11.77 23.79 -20.40
C GLY A 72 -10.99 23.61 -19.10
N VAL A 73 -11.68 23.68 -17.95
CA VAL A 73 -11.08 23.39 -16.64
C VAL A 73 -10.64 21.93 -16.55
N GLU A 74 -11.48 20.99 -17.00
CA GLU A 74 -11.19 19.56 -16.99
C GLU A 74 -9.99 19.23 -17.89
N LEU A 75 -9.94 19.78 -19.11
CA LEU A 75 -8.82 19.64 -20.04
C LEU A 75 -7.54 20.26 -19.47
N ALA A 76 -7.61 21.45 -18.88
CA ALA A 76 -6.45 22.08 -18.25
C ALA A 76 -5.90 21.22 -17.10
N ALA A 77 -6.77 20.63 -16.28
CA ALA A 77 -6.37 19.69 -15.25
C ALA A 77 -5.73 18.43 -15.85
N ALA A 78 -6.35 17.83 -16.87
CA ALA A 78 -5.83 16.66 -17.56
C ALA A 78 -4.45 16.92 -18.19
N VAL A 79 -4.25 18.06 -18.84
CA VAL A 79 -2.93 18.46 -19.38
C VAL A 79 -1.91 18.65 -18.25
N LEU A 80 -2.29 19.33 -17.16
CA LEU A 80 -1.36 19.54 -16.05
C LEU A 80 -0.96 18.22 -15.37
N VAL A 81 -1.83 17.21 -15.27
CA VAL A 81 -1.49 15.96 -14.56
C VAL A 81 -0.41 15.15 -15.29
N VAL A 82 -0.41 15.16 -16.62
CA VAL A 82 0.59 14.42 -17.43
C VAL A 82 1.94 15.11 -17.52
N LEU A 83 2.04 16.38 -17.14
CA LEU A 83 3.32 17.10 -17.15
C LEU A 83 4.26 16.56 -16.06
N PRO A 84 5.50 16.15 -16.40
CA PRO A 84 6.44 15.60 -15.42
C PRO A 84 6.71 16.52 -14.22
N TRP A 85 6.66 17.83 -14.44
CA TRP A 85 6.87 18.84 -13.40
C TRP A 85 5.80 18.84 -12.30
N THR A 86 4.59 18.39 -12.59
CA THR A 86 3.48 18.37 -11.63
C THR A 86 3.80 17.45 -10.45
N GLY A 87 4.28 16.23 -10.73
CA GLY A 87 4.70 15.26 -9.71
C GLY A 87 6.16 15.38 -9.26
N ARG A 88 6.98 16.25 -9.88
CA ARG A 88 8.43 16.31 -9.59
C ARG A 88 8.73 16.81 -8.18
N ARG A 89 9.55 16.04 -7.46
CA ARG A 89 10.19 16.45 -6.19
C ARG A 89 11.51 17.14 -6.51
N LEU A 90 11.73 18.31 -5.93
CA LEU A 90 12.98 19.03 -6.05
C LEU A 90 13.95 18.56 -4.98
N ASP A 91 15.23 18.41 -5.36
CA ASP A 91 16.27 18.11 -4.39
C ASP A 91 16.63 19.39 -3.63
N PRO A 92 16.49 19.42 -2.29
CA PRO A 92 16.84 20.60 -1.49
C PRO A 92 18.30 21.03 -1.64
N ARG A 93 19.20 20.11 -2.01
CA ARG A 93 20.64 20.37 -2.18
C ARG A 93 20.98 20.92 -3.57
N SER A 94 20.09 20.78 -4.55
CA SER A 94 20.35 21.16 -5.95
C SER A 94 20.19 22.65 -6.25
N GLY A 95 19.54 23.41 -5.36
CA GLY A 95 19.17 24.81 -5.62
C GLY A 95 18.13 25.01 -6.73
N ALA A 96 17.62 23.92 -7.34
CA ALA A 96 16.64 23.98 -8.42
C ALA A 96 15.33 24.62 -7.94
N ARG A 97 14.74 25.46 -8.79
CA ARG A 97 13.48 26.17 -8.52
C ARG A 97 12.37 25.69 -9.43
N GLU A 98 11.15 25.80 -8.94
CA GLU A 98 9.94 25.52 -9.71
C GLU A 98 9.75 26.55 -10.84
N PRO A 99 9.33 26.13 -12.05
CA PRO A 99 8.96 27.04 -13.12
C PRO A 99 7.78 27.94 -12.73
N ALA A 100 7.90 29.26 -12.98
CA ALA A 100 6.87 30.23 -12.59
C ALA A 100 5.51 29.97 -13.28
N TRP A 101 5.52 29.58 -14.56
CA TRP A 101 4.29 29.30 -15.32
C TRP A 101 3.46 28.17 -14.71
N LEU A 102 4.11 27.15 -14.13
CA LEU A 102 3.40 26.02 -13.52
C LEU A 102 2.66 26.46 -12.26
N ARG A 103 3.32 27.29 -11.45
CA ARG A 103 2.71 27.88 -10.26
C ARG A 103 1.50 28.74 -10.63
N VAL A 104 1.62 29.57 -11.67
CA VAL A 104 0.53 30.40 -12.18
C VAL A 104 -0.61 29.51 -12.68
N ALA A 105 -0.33 28.51 -13.52
CA ALA A 105 -1.34 27.59 -14.05
C ALA A 105 -2.10 26.85 -12.94
N CYS A 106 -1.41 26.31 -11.94
CA CYS A 106 -2.06 25.69 -10.78
C CYS A 106 -2.87 26.70 -9.96
N HIS A 107 -2.39 27.93 -9.77
CA HIS A 107 -3.15 28.94 -9.03
C HIS A 107 -4.42 29.35 -9.80
N THR A 108 -4.33 29.56 -11.11
CA THR A 108 -5.47 29.84 -11.98
C THR A 108 -6.48 28.69 -11.93
N LEU A 109 -6.03 27.44 -12.06
CA LEU A 109 -6.92 26.27 -11.99
C LEU A 109 -7.63 26.17 -10.63
N ARG A 110 -6.91 26.42 -9.53
CA ARG A 110 -7.45 26.42 -8.17
C ARG A 110 -8.61 27.42 -7.99
N VAL A 111 -8.58 28.54 -8.69
CA VAL A 111 -9.62 29.58 -8.62
C VAL A 111 -10.72 29.33 -9.66
N ALA A 112 -10.34 28.99 -10.89
CA ALA A 112 -11.27 28.80 -12.01
C ALA A 112 -12.23 27.63 -11.77
N ALA A 113 -11.73 26.48 -11.29
CA ALA A 113 -12.55 25.28 -11.09
C ALA A 113 -13.76 25.50 -10.15
N PRO A 114 -13.59 25.99 -8.90
CA PRO A 114 -14.73 26.25 -8.03
C PRO A 114 -15.61 27.40 -8.54
N LEU A 115 -15.03 28.44 -9.17
CA LEU A 115 -15.81 29.55 -9.71
C LEU A 115 -16.77 29.09 -10.81
N VAL A 116 -16.25 28.38 -11.82
CA VAL A 116 -17.05 27.85 -12.93
C VAL A 116 -18.13 26.90 -12.40
N PHE A 117 -17.78 26.03 -11.45
CA PHE A 117 -18.75 25.13 -10.83
C PHE A 117 -19.87 25.87 -10.10
N VAL A 118 -19.55 26.87 -9.28
CA VAL A 118 -20.56 27.66 -8.56
C VAL A 118 -21.50 28.37 -9.52
N VAL A 119 -20.97 28.98 -10.59
CA VAL A 119 -21.80 29.62 -11.63
C VAL A 119 -22.69 28.59 -12.33
N THR A 120 -22.15 27.40 -12.64
CA THR A 120 -22.89 26.31 -13.27
C THR A 120 -24.02 25.81 -12.37
N PHE A 121 -23.73 25.59 -11.10
CA PHE A 121 -24.71 25.15 -10.10
C PHE A 121 -25.81 26.20 -9.91
N TRP A 122 -25.44 27.48 -9.81
CA TRP A 122 -26.39 28.58 -9.68
C TRP A 122 -27.32 28.68 -10.90
N ALA A 123 -26.77 28.53 -12.11
CA ALA A 123 -27.58 28.49 -13.32
C ALA A 123 -28.56 27.30 -13.32
N ALA A 124 -28.12 26.12 -12.86
CA ALA A 124 -28.97 24.94 -12.76
C ALA A 124 -30.12 25.10 -11.74
N MET A 125 -29.90 25.85 -10.66
CA MET A 125 -30.94 26.20 -9.68
C MET A 125 -32.06 27.07 -10.28
N GLY A 126 -31.82 27.71 -11.44
CA GLY A 126 -32.84 28.46 -12.18
C GLY A 126 -33.91 27.60 -12.86
N GLY A 127 -33.76 26.27 -12.86
CA GLY A 127 -34.73 25.31 -13.43
C GLY A 127 -34.34 24.82 -14.82
N LEU A 128 -34.70 23.57 -15.13
CA LEU A 128 -34.37 22.91 -16.41
C LEU A 128 -35.13 23.55 -17.60
N PRO A 129 -34.51 23.67 -18.79
CA PRO A 129 -35.19 24.18 -19.98
C PRO A 129 -36.32 23.24 -20.39
N GLN A 130 -37.45 23.79 -20.87
CA GLN A 130 -38.60 22.99 -21.34
C GLN A 130 -38.24 22.02 -22.49
N SER A 131 -37.17 22.30 -23.24
CA SER A 131 -36.67 21.44 -24.32
C SER A 131 -35.94 20.17 -23.86
N ALA A 132 -35.77 19.94 -22.55
CA ALA A 132 -35.17 18.73 -22.00
C ALA A 132 -36.18 17.55 -21.92
N GLU A 133 -37.01 17.36 -22.96
CA GLU A 133 -38.04 16.29 -23.05
C GLU A 133 -37.46 14.88 -23.29
N GLY A 134 -36.19 14.65 -22.95
CA GLY A 134 -35.67 13.30 -22.84
C GLY A 134 -36.07 12.70 -21.50
N LEU A 135 -36.86 11.61 -21.51
CA LEU A 135 -37.13 10.78 -20.31
C LEU A 135 -35.84 10.16 -19.70
N MET A 136 -34.68 10.37 -20.31
CA MET A 136 -33.38 9.91 -19.87
C MET A 136 -32.40 11.08 -19.77
N LEU A 137 -31.63 11.11 -18.67
CA LEU A 137 -30.52 12.05 -18.50
C LEU A 137 -29.49 11.85 -19.62
N PRO A 138 -28.84 12.91 -20.13
CA PRO A 138 -27.73 12.78 -21.05
C PRO A 138 -26.65 11.85 -20.47
N GLY A 139 -26.27 10.81 -21.23
CA GLY A 139 -25.27 9.82 -20.81
C GLY A 139 -25.82 8.48 -20.31
N VAL A 140 -27.14 8.30 -20.21
CA VAL A 140 -27.72 6.95 -20.04
C VAL A 140 -27.32 6.10 -21.25
N GLY A 141 -26.62 4.98 -21.00
CA GLY A 141 -25.96 4.14 -22.02
C GLY A 141 -24.45 4.34 -22.17
N ALA A 142 -23.87 5.44 -21.65
CA ALA A 142 -22.42 5.66 -21.62
C ALA A 142 -21.70 4.71 -20.64
N GLY A 143 -22.45 4.06 -19.73
CA GLY A 143 -21.92 3.08 -18.78
C GLY A 143 -21.14 1.94 -19.46
N GLN A 144 -21.52 1.52 -20.67
CA GLN A 144 -20.76 0.53 -21.43
C GLN A 144 -19.38 1.04 -21.86
N VAL A 145 -19.29 2.31 -22.31
CA VAL A 145 -18.02 2.94 -22.70
C VAL A 145 -17.13 3.14 -21.48
N GLN A 146 -17.69 3.62 -20.36
CA GLN A 146 -16.96 3.78 -19.09
C GLN A 146 -16.45 2.44 -18.56
N PHE A 147 -17.29 1.42 -18.62
CA PHE A 147 -16.92 0.07 -18.22
C PHE A 147 -15.81 -0.50 -19.12
N ALA A 148 -15.94 -0.40 -20.44
CA ALA A 148 -14.90 -0.82 -21.39
C ALA A 148 -13.57 -0.08 -21.17
N LEU A 149 -13.63 1.23 -20.91
CA LEU A 149 -12.44 2.03 -20.58
C LEU A 149 -11.80 1.57 -19.27
N MET A 150 -12.61 1.29 -18.24
CA MET A 150 -12.12 0.75 -16.97
C MET A 150 -11.41 -0.60 -17.18
N LEU A 151 -11.98 -1.51 -17.99
CA LEU A 151 -11.35 -2.78 -18.33
C LEU A 151 -10.04 -2.59 -19.09
N GLY A 152 -10.06 -1.74 -20.11
CA GLY A 152 -8.88 -1.41 -20.92
C GLY A 152 -7.76 -0.84 -20.06
N LEU A 153 -8.07 0.09 -19.15
CA LEU A 153 -7.10 0.68 -18.24
C LEU A 153 -6.58 -0.35 -17.22
N GLY A 154 -7.45 -1.18 -16.64
CA GLY A 154 -7.06 -2.24 -15.71
C GLY A 154 -6.13 -3.28 -16.35
N ALA A 155 -6.43 -3.68 -17.59
CA ALA A 155 -5.61 -4.59 -18.38
C ALA A 155 -4.29 -3.94 -18.82
N PHE A 156 -4.30 -2.67 -19.23
CA PHE A 156 -3.10 -1.92 -19.55
C PHE A 156 -2.17 -1.82 -18.34
N ILE A 157 -2.69 -1.47 -17.15
CA ILE A 157 -1.87 -1.38 -15.93
C ILE A 157 -1.34 -2.77 -15.54
N LEU A 158 -2.13 -3.83 -15.69
CA LEU A 158 -1.65 -5.20 -15.46
C LEU A 158 -0.49 -5.55 -16.41
N ALA A 159 -0.65 -5.29 -17.71
CA ALA A 159 0.37 -5.57 -18.71
C ALA A 159 1.64 -4.73 -18.47
N ALA A 160 1.49 -3.43 -18.19
CA ALA A 160 2.60 -2.53 -17.89
C ALA A 160 3.34 -2.94 -16.61
N THR A 161 2.62 -3.25 -15.53
CA THR A 161 3.24 -3.73 -14.27
C THR A 161 3.92 -5.08 -14.45
N TRP A 162 3.34 -5.98 -15.24
CA TRP A 162 3.96 -7.26 -15.59
C TRP A 162 5.25 -7.05 -16.40
N VAL A 163 5.24 -6.22 -17.44
CA VAL A 163 6.44 -5.92 -18.24
C VAL A 163 7.53 -5.32 -17.36
N LEU A 164 7.20 -4.31 -16.54
CA LEU A 164 8.16 -3.69 -15.62
C LEU A 164 8.74 -4.71 -14.64
N ALA A 165 7.91 -5.58 -14.06
CA ALA A 165 8.37 -6.63 -13.16
C ALA A 165 9.31 -7.64 -13.85
N ARG A 166 9.18 -7.86 -15.16
CA ARG A 166 10.10 -8.70 -15.94
C ARG A 166 11.38 -7.98 -16.36
N MET A 167 11.33 -6.65 -16.50
CA MET A 167 12.50 -5.83 -16.81
C MET A 167 13.47 -5.69 -15.64
N ASP A 168 12.99 -5.81 -14.39
CA ASP A 168 13.83 -5.74 -13.18
C ASP A 168 14.84 -6.89 -13.04
N GLY A 169 14.87 -7.83 -14.00
CA GLY A 169 15.84 -8.91 -14.10
C GLY A 169 15.52 -10.09 -13.18
N PRO A 170 16.14 -11.26 -13.40
CA PRO A 170 15.92 -12.42 -12.56
C PRO A 170 16.50 -12.19 -11.15
N CYS A 171 15.67 -12.37 -10.12
CA CYS A 171 16.13 -12.39 -8.73
C CYS A 171 17.20 -13.46 -8.55
N ARG A 172 18.39 -13.06 -8.10
CA ARG A 172 19.52 -13.96 -7.84
C ARG A 172 19.28 -14.81 -6.58
N ASP A 173 18.60 -14.26 -5.58
CA ASP A 173 18.23 -14.95 -4.34
C ASP A 173 16.69 -15.10 -4.25
N PRO A 174 16.15 -16.29 -3.94
CA PRO A 174 14.74 -16.47 -3.59
C PRO A 174 14.20 -15.49 -2.53
N LEU A 175 15.05 -15.01 -1.63
CA LEU A 175 14.72 -14.07 -0.55
C LEU A 175 14.49 -12.63 -1.04
N ASP A 176 14.98 -12.29 -2.24
CA ASP A 176 14.79 -10.96 -2.85
C ASP A 176 13.56 -10.91 -3.76
N ARG A 177 12.78 -11.99 -3.84
CA ARG A 177 11.62 -12.06 -4.72
C ARG A 177 10.55 -11.03 -4.32
N PRO A 178 10.13 -10.16 -5.25
CA PRO A 178 9.00 -9.28 -5.02
C PRO A 178 7.72 -10.07 -4.71
N ALA A 179 6.87 -9.50 -3.86
CA ALA A 179 5.55 -10.05 -3.58
C ALA A 179 4.74 -10.20 -4.88
N MET A 180 4.09 -11.35 -5.05
CA MET A 180 3.32 -11.68 -6.25
C MET A 180 4.14 -11.56 -7.56
N GLY A 181 5.47 -11.74 -7.50
CA GLY A 181 6.34 -11.60 -8.67
C GLY A 181 6.37 -10.17 -9.25
N GLY A 182 6.12 -9.16 -8.41
CA GLY A 182 6.12 -7.74 -8.79
C GLY A 182 4.73 -7.15 -9.04
N LEU A 183 3.67 -7.98 -9.00
CA LEU A 183 2.30 -7.55 -9.28
C LEU A 183 1.54 -7.01 -8.05
N ALA A 184 2.21 -6.82 -6.92
CA ALA A 184 1.57 -6.34 -5.69
C ALA A 184 0.89 -4.96 -5.85
N ALA A 185 1.46 -4.07 -6.65
CA ALA A 185 0.85 -2.76 -6.94
C ALA A 185 -0.48 -2.89 -7.68
N TRP A 186 -0.59 -3.86 -8.59
CA TRP A 186 -1.82 -4.14 -9.31
C TRP A 186 -2.89 -4.77 -8.40
N PHE A 187 -2.49 -5.64 -7.47
CA PHE A 187 -3.40 -6.11 -6.42
C PHE A 187 -3.96 -4.94 -5.59
N MET A 188 -3.11 -4.03 -5.15
CA MET A 188 -3.54 -2.85 -4.38
C MET A 188 -4.50 -1.97 -5.18
N LEU A 189 -4.29 -1.83 -6.49
CA LEU A 189 -5.23 -1.17 -7.38
C LEU A 189 -6.59 -1.88 -7.41
N MET A 190 -6.62 -3.22 -7.48
CA MET A 190 -7.88 -3.98 -7.47
C MET A 190 -8.62 -3.86 -6.15
N VAL A 191 -7.91 -3.87 -5.01
CA VAL A 191 -8.54 -3.61 -3.70
C VAL A 191 -9.12 -2.20 -3.63
N ALA A 192 -8.38 -1.20 -4.13
CA ALA A 192 -8.85 0.19 -4.16
C ALA A 192 -10.07 0.35 -5.08
N ALA A 193 -10.00 -0.16 -6.31
CA ALA A 193 -11.09 -0.12 -7.28
C ALA A 193 -12.32 -0.91 -6.79
N GLY A 194 -12.11 -2.10 -6.23
CA GLY A 194 -13.18 -2.91 -5.65
C GLY A 194 -13.85 -2.22 -4.47
N SER A 195 -13.09 -1.61 -3.57
CA SER A 195 -13.63 -0.84 -2.44
C SER A 195 -14.41 0.39 -2.92
N ALA A 196 -13.87 1.13 -3.90
CA ALA A 196 -14.53 2.27 -4.51
C ALA A 196 -15.83 1.85 -5.19
N ASN A 197 -15.84 0.75 -5.93
CA ASN A 197 -17.04 0.18 -6.54
C ASN A 197 -18.06 -0.24 -5.50
N VAL A 198 -17.69 -1.02 -4.47
CA VAL A 198 -18.64 -1.42 -3.40
C VAL A 198 -19.28 -0.17 -2.75
N LEU A 199 -18.49 0.86 -2.45
CA LEU A 199 -19.00 2.10 -1.88
C LEU A 199 -19.89 2.87 -2.86
N ALA A 200 -19.49 2.94 -4.13
CA ALA A 200 -20.23 3.65 -5.18
C ALA A 200 -21.54 2.97 -5.53
N LEU A 201 -21.55 1.64 -5.73
CA LEU A 201 -22.71 0.83 -6.11
C LEU A 201 -23.85 0.94 -5.10
N GLY A 202 -23.53 1.10 -3.81
CA GLY A 202 -24.51 1.34 -2.78
C GLY A 202 -25.38 2.57 -3.08
N VAL A 203 -24.78 3.68 -3.52
CA VAL A 203 -25.51 4.94 -3.67
C VAL A 203 -26.66 4.82 -4.70
N PRO A 204 -26.44 4.39 -5.97
CA PRO A 204 -27.53 4.20 -6.93
C PRO A 204 -28.57 3.18 -6.45
N PHE A 205 -28.15 2.03 -5.90
CA PHE A 205 -29.10 1.00 -5.44
C PHE A 205 -29.98 1.50 -4.30
N TRP A 206 -29.40 2.17 -3.31
CA TRP A 206 -30.14 2.72 -2.17
C TRP A 206 -31.01 3.90 -2.56
N THR A 207 -30.52 4.81 -3.41
CA THR A 207 -31.33 5.91 -3.97
C THR A 207 -32.51 5.35 -4.76
N ALA A 208 -32.28 4.37 -5.63
CA ALA A 208 -33.33 3.72 -6.41
C ALA A 208 -34.36 3.03 -5.53
N THR A 209 -33.93 2.30 -4.50
CA THR A 209 -34.80 1.59 -3.56
C THR A 209 -35.57 2.54 -2.64
N PHE A 210 -34.99 3.68 -2.27
CA PHE A 210 -35.63 4.64 -1.36
C PHE A 210 -36.67 5.51 -2.07
N PHE A 211 -36.36 6.03 -3.27
CA PHE A 211 -37.26 6.92 -4.01
C PHE A 211 -38.22 6.18 -4.95
N GLY A 212 -37.92 4.91 -5.27
CA GLY A 212 -38.65 4.15 -6.27
C GLY A 212 -38.40 2.65 -6.19
N VAL A 213 -38.34 2.01 -7.36
CA VAL A 213 -37.99 0.59 -7.52
C VAL A 213 -36.81 0.49 -8.48
N PRO A 214 -35.69 -0.15 -8.10
CA PRO A 214 -34.58 -0.37 -9.02
C PRO A 214 -35.03 -1.28 -10.18
N GLY A 215 -34.73 -0.88 -11.41
CA GLY A 215 -35.06 -1.65 -12.62
C GLY A 215 -33.99 -1.48 -13.69
N THR A 216 -34.04 -2.32 -14.74
CA THR A 216 -33.15 -2.20 -15.90
C THR A 216 -33.87 -1.55 -17.09
N PRO A 217 -33.12 -0.91 -18.03
CA PRO A 217 -33.72 -0.25 -19.20
C PRO A 217 -34.55 -1.18 -20.09
N ASP A 218 -34.23 -2.48 -20.08
CA ASP A 218 -34.86 -3.50 -20.93
C ASP A 218 -36.15 -4.10 -20.33
N GLU A 219 -36.56 -3.71 -19.12
CA GLU A 219 -37.79 -4.23 -18.49
C GLU A 219 -39.07 -3.63 -19.09
N PRO A 220 -39.96 -4.42 -19.72
CA PRO A 220 -41.22 -3.91 -20.24
C PRO A 220 -42.19 -3.55 -19.09
N GLY A 221 -42.66 -2.30 -19.07
CA GLY A 221 -43.69 -1.83 -18.14
C GLY A 221 -43.81 -0.31 -18.08
N PRO A 222 -44.90 0.25 -17.53
CA PRO A 222 -45.03 1.70 -17.35
C PRO A 222 -43.90 2.23 -16.45
N LEU A 223 -43.31 3.36 -16.84
CA LEU A 223 -42.15 4.00 -16.19
C LEU A 223 -42.35 4.23 -14.68
N GLY A 224 -43.59 4.44 -14.22
CA GLY A 224 -44.00 4.37 -12.81
C GLY A 224 -43.02 5.06 -11.84
N ARG A 225 -42.64 4.35 -10.77
CA ARG A 225 -41.58 4.77 -9.81
C ARG A 225 -40.25 4.06 -10.10
N LYS A 226 -40.00 3.58 -11.33
CA LYS A 226 -38.77 2.84 -11.63
C LYS A 226 -37.59 3.78 -11.74
N LEU A 227 -36.47 3.43 -11.10
CA LEU A 227 -35.20 4.13 -11.21
C LEU A 227 -34.19 3.18 -11.85
N PHE A 228 -33.73 3.56 -13.04
CA PHE A 228 -32.90 2.70 -13.87
C PHE A 228 -31.48 2.59 -13.31
N ILE A 229 -31.00 1.35 -13.25
CA ILE A 229 -29.63 1.01 -12.87
C ILE A 229 -29.03 0.19 -14.01
N ASP A 230 -27.83 0.57 -14.46
CA ASP A 230 -27.13 -0.12 -15.54
C ASP A 230 -26.78 -1.58 -15.17
N ASP A 231 -26.91 -2.49 -16.13
CA ASP A 231 -26.65 -3.93 -15.97
C ASP A 231 -25.30 -4.30 -15.30
N PRO A 232 -24.15 -3.63 -15.60
CA PRO A 232 -22.88 -3.93 -14.94
C PRO A 232 -22.91 -3.78 -13.42
N VAL A 233 -23.78 -2.91 -12.90
CA VAL A 233 -23.94 -2.66 -11.46
C VAL A 233 -24.53 -3.90 -10.78
N TRP A 234 -25.55 -4.51 -11.38
CA TRP A 234 -26.17 -5.74 -10.88
C TRP A 234 -25.21 -6.93 -10.89
N TRP A 235 -24.45 -7.08 -11.97
CA TRP A 235 -23.45 -8.13 -12.12
C TRP A 235 -22.30 -8.00 -11.11
N THR A 236 -21.88 -6.77 -10.81
CA THR A 236 -20.87 -6.52 -9.77
C THR A 236 -21.38 -6.89 -8.38
N ALA A 237 -22.67 -6.67 -8.08
CA ALA A 237 -23.27 -7.12 -6.84
C ALA A 237 -23.28 -8.66 -6.72
N ALA A 238 -23.63 -9.38 -7.78
CA ALA A 238 -23.66 -10.85 -7.79
C ALA A 238 -22.29 -11.51 -7.52
N LEU A 239 -21.19 -10.81 -7.81
CA LEU A 239 -19.83 -11.28 -7.55
C LEU A 239 -19.48 -11.31 -6.04
N VAL A 240 -20.08 -10.44 -5.23
CA VAL A 240 -19.78 -10.30 -3.80
C VAL A 240 -19.91 -11.62 -3.01
N PRO A 241 -21.04 -12.36 -3.06
CA PRO A 241 -21.16 -13.64 -2.36
C PRO A 241 -20.18 -14.70 -2.85
N LEU A 242 -19.83 -14.71 -4.15
CA LEU A 242 -18.84 -15.64 -4.70
C LEU A 242 -17.44 -15.38 -4.13
N LEU A 243 -17.06 -14.09 -4.02
CA LEU A 243 -15.81 -13.70 -3.38
C LEU A 243 -15.79 -14.08 -1.89
N ALA A 244 -16.92 -13.94 -1.18
CA ALA A 244 -17.02 -14.35 0.21
C ALA A 244 -16.75 -15.86 0.40
N VAL A 245 -17.33 -16.71 -0.46
CA VAL A 245 -17.07 -18.16 -0.46
C VAL A 245 -15.59 -18.45 -0.76
N ALA A 246 -15.00 -17.77 -1.74
CA ALA A 246 -13.59 -17.90 -2.07
C ALA A 246 -12.67 -17.53 -0.90
N PHE A 247 -12.95 -16.43 -0.20
CA PHE A 247 -12.22 -16.05 1.03
C PHE A 247 -12.35 -17.12 2.12
N GLY A 248 -13.54 -17.71 2.28
CA GLY A 248 -13.76 -18.84 3.19
C GLY A 248 -12.91 -20.06 2.84
N GLY A 249 -12.83 -20.42 1.56
CA GLY A 249 -11.99 -21.52 1.07
C GLY A 249 -10.50 -21.30 1.35
N VAL A 250 -9.99 -20.07 1.12
CA VAL A 250 -8.61 -19.71 1.46
C VAL A 250 -8.35 -19.78 2.97
N ALA A 251 -9.31 -19.33 3.80
CA ALA A 251 -9.18 -19.43 5.25
C ALA A 251 -9.10 -20.89 5.74
N VAL A 252 -9.92 -21.78 5.17
CA VAL A 252 -9.87 -23.23 5.45
C VAL A 252 -8.52 -23.81 5.03
N ALA A 253 -8.02 -23.47 3.83
CA ALA A 253 -6.71 -23.90 3.36
C ALA A 253 -5.59 -23.44 4.31
N LEU A 254 -5.58 -22.17 4.73
CA LEU A 254 -4.59 -21.66 5.70
C LEU A 254 -4.67 -22.37 7.05
N TRP A 255 -5.88 -22.69 7.53
CA TRP A 255 -6.07 -23.48 8.74
C TRP A 255 -5.50 -24.89 8.61
N LEU A 256 -5.72 -25.57 7.48
CA LEU A 256 -5.16 -26.90 7.19
C LEU A 256 -3.64 -26.87 7.14
N ILE A 257 -3.04 -25.88 6.46
CA ILE A 257 -1.58 -25.80 6.36
C ILE A 257 -0.97 -25.47 7.73
N ARG A 258 -1.57 -24.59 8.51
CA ARG A 258 -1.15 -24.33 9.90
C ARG A 258 -1.16 -25.62 10.73
N ARG A 259 -2.19 -26.46 10.58
CA ARG A 259 -2.31 -27.73 11.29
C ARG A 259 -1.23 -28.73 10.84
N ALA A 260 -0.92 -28.79 9.55
CA ALA A 260 0.16 -29.63 9.03
C ALA A 260 1.53 -29.17 9.55
N GLU A 261 1.83 -27.88 9.51
CA GLU A 261 3.10 -27.33 9.99
C GLU A 261 3.27 -27.52 11.51
N THR A 262 2.18 -27.37 12.27
CA THR A 262 2.20 -27.68 13.71
C THR A 262 2.62 -29.13 13.98
N ARG A 263 2.07 -30.09 13.22
CA ARG A 263 2.39 -31.52 13.37
C ARG A 263 3.84 -31.82 12.99
N ARG A 264 4.37 -31.11 12.00
CA ARG A 264 5.77 -31.23 11.55
C ARG A 264 6.74 -30.72 12.62
N LEU A 265 6.47 -29.56 13.22
CA LEU A 265 7.37 -28.91 14.18
C LEU A 265 7.26 -29.48 15.61
N ALA A 266 6.14 -30.13 15.95
CA ALA A 266 5.90 -30.60 17.32
C ALA A 266 7.00 -31.56 17.84
N PRO A 267 7.44 -32.59 17.11
CA PRO A 267 8.47 -33.51 17.61
C PRO A 267 9.79 -32.81 17.94
N GLU A 268 10.29 -31.97 17.03
CA GLU A 268 11.54 -31.22 17.21
C GLU A 268 11.46 -30.25 18.41
N LEU A 269 10.32 -29.58 18.59
CA LEU A 269 10.13 -28.65 19.70
C LEU A 269 9.87 -29.35 21.03
N THR A 270 9.37 -30.59 21.03
CA THR A 270 9.23 -31.39 22.26
C THR A 270 10.61 -31.71 22.85
N GLU A 271 11.66 -31.88 22.04
CA GLU A 271 13.03 -32.06 22.56
C GLU A 271 13.53 -30.83 23.34
N HIS A 272 13.00 -29.65 23.04
CA HIS A 272 13.47 -28.38 23.61
C HIS A 272 12.57 -27.83 24.73
N TYR A 273 11.27 -28.12 24.67
CA TYR A 273 10.26 -27.58 25.58
C TYR A 273 9.54 -28.65 26.40
N GLY A 274 9.82 -29.93 26.18
CA GLY A 274 9.12 -31.05 26.80
C GLY A 274 7.64 -31.11 26.44
N GLU A 275 6.92 -32.05 27.04
CA GLU A 275 5.45 -32.09 27.00
C GLU A 275 4.87 -31.36 28.23
N PRO A 276 3.83 -30.50 28.07
CA PRO A 276 3.07 -30.22 26.85
C PRO A 276 3.61 -29.03 26.01
N GLY A 277 4.83 -28.56 26.27
CA GLY A 277 5.38 -27.33 25.71
C GLY A 277 5.65 -27.36 24.21
N GLY A 278 6.22 -28.45 23.69
CA GLY A 278 6.55 -28.62 22.27
C GLY A 278 5.37 -28.36 21.34
N PRO A 279 4.23 -29.07 21.49
CA PRO A 279 3.03 -28.85 20.70
C PRO A 279 2.41 -27.45 20.86
N ALA A 280 2.61 -26.79 22.01
CA ALA A 280 2.12 -25.43 22.25
C ALA A 280 2.97 -24.39 21.49
N VAL A 281 4.30 -24.52 21.51
CA VAL A 281 5.21 -23.63 20.77
C VAL A 281 5.11 -23.86 19.26
N ALA A 282 4.99 -25.11 18.82
CA ALA A 282 4.79 -25.47 17.42
C ALA A 282 3.57 -24.77 16.81
N ARG A 283 2.45 -24.69 17.56
CA ARG A 283 1.24 -23.97 17.13
C ARG A 283 1.50 -22.48 16.91
N LYS A 284 2.30 -21.85 17.78
CA LYS A 284 2.62 -20.41 17.70
C LYS A 284 3.53 -20.13 16.50
N TRP A 285 4.58 -20.92 16.33
CA TRP A 285 5.50 -20.79 15.19
C TRP A 285 4.80 -21.08 13.85
N ALA A 286 3.95 -22.12 13.79
CA ALA A 286 3.17 -22.42 12.60
C ALA A 286 2.17 -21.31 12.24
N LEU A 287 1.55 -20.66 13.24
CA LEU A 287 0.67 -19.51 13.01
C LEU A 287 1.47 -18.32 12.47
N ALA A 288 2.61 -18.01 13.09
CA ALA A 288 3.49 -16.93 12.66
C ALA A 288 4.01 -17.16 11.24
N ALA A 289 4.38 -18.39 10.86
CA ALA A 289 4.86 -18.75 9.54
C ALA A 289 3.83 -18.52 8.41
N LEU A 290 2.54 -18.38 8.71
CA LEU A 290 1.53 -18.09 7.68
C LEU A 290 1.78 -16.75 6.97
N THR A 291 2.38 -15.77 7.64
CA THR A 291 2.72 -14.47 7.02
C THR A 291 3.73 -14.63 5.89
N ASP A 292 4.58 -15.67 5.90
CA ASP A 292 5.53 -15.95 4.80
C ASP A 292 4.79 -16.29 3.50
N ARG A 293 3.51 -16.64 3.59
CA ARG A 293 2.63 -16.94 2.44
C ARG A 293 1.73 -15.77 2.05
N ALA A 294 1.84 -14.61 2.70
CA ALA A 294 0.96 -13.47 2.45
C ALA A 294 0.93 -13.10 0.95
N GLY A 295 2.09 -13.00 0.29
CA GLY A 295 2.13 -12.71 -1.15
C GLY A 295 1.39 -13.74 -2.02
N LEU A 296 1.52 -15.04 -1.71
CA LEU A 296 0.80 -16.10 -2.43
C LEU A 296 -0.71 -16.01 -2.17
N VAL A 297 -1.12 -15.83 -0.91
CA VAL A 297 -2.53 -15.70 -0.52
C VAL A 297 -3.16 -14.52 -1.25
N LEU A 298 -2.53 -13.35 -1.23
CA LEU A 298 -3.02 -12.18 -1.95
C LEU A 298 -3.08 -12.46 -3.46
N GLY A 299 -2.07 -13.12 -4.04
CA GLY A 299 -2.08 -13.54 -5.44
C GLY A 299 -3.27 -14.44 -5.81
N VAL A 300 -3.54 -15.47 -5.00
CA VAL A 300 -4.69 -16.38 -5.19
C VAL A 300 -6.00 -15.61 -5.10
N LEU A 301 -6.16 -14.77 -4.07
CA LEU A 301 -7.37 -13.96 -3.88
C LEU A 301 -7.60 -12.99 -5.05
N THR A 302 -6.53 -12.39 -5.55
CA THR A 302 -6.63 -11.52 -6.72
C THR A 302 -7.01 -12.30 -7.97
N GLY A 303 -6.40 -13.47 -8.19
CA GLY A 303 -6.73 -14.35 -9.31
C GLY A 303 -8.19 -14.79 -9.29
N ILE A 304 -8.72 -15.13 -8.12
CA ILE A 304 -10.15 -15.46 -7.96
C ILE A 304 -11.02 -14.24 -8.27
N GLY A 305 -10.65 -13.06 -7.78
CA GLY A 305 -11.32 -11.80 -8.09
C GLY A 305 -11.42 -11.52 -9.58
N VAL A 306 -10.29 -11.62 -10.29
CA VAL A 306 -10.21 -11.43 -11.75
C VAL A 306 -11.04 -12.48 -12.49
N ALA A 307 -10.87 -13.75 -12.16
CA ALA A 307 -11.56 -14.83 -12.83
C ALA A 307 -13.07 -14.70 -12.66
N GLY A 308 -13.53 -14.44 -11.43
CA GLY A 308 -14.95 -14.20 -11.15
C GLY A 308 -15.48 -12.99 -11.91
N PHE A 309 -14.75 -11.88 -11.92
CA PHE A 309 -15.13 -10.67 -12.66
C PHE A 309 -15.16 -10.90 -14.18
N ALA A 310 -14.19 -11.63 -14.74
CA ALA A 310 -14.14 -11.97 -16.16
C ALA A 310 -15.31 -12.87 -16.57
N VAL A 311 -15.60 -13.90 -15.77
CA VAL A 311 -16.76 -14.79 -15.99
C VAL A 311 -18.06 -14.00 -15.98
N VAL A 312 -18.26 -13.14 -14.97
CA VAL A 312 -19.43 -12.27 -14.87
C VAL A 312 -19.55 -11.34 -16.08
N THR A 313 -18.43 -10.77 -16.54
CA THR A 313 -18.39 -9.92 -17.72
C THR A 313 -18.77 -10.69 -18.98
N VAL A 314 -18.25 -11.91 -19.18
CA VAL A 314 -18.59 -12.76 -20.34
C VAL A 314 -20.07 -13.13 -20.32
N ILE A 315 -20.62 -13.53 -19.17
CA ILE A 315 -22.05 -13.86 -19.01
C ILE A 315 -22.92 -12.66 -19.37
N SER A 316 -22.54 -11.46 -18.89
CA SER A 316 -23.24 -10.21 -19.19
C SER A 316 -23.20 -9.87 -20.68
N GLN A 317 -22.03 -9.91 -21.32
CA GLN A 317 -21.85 -9.53 -22.73
C GLN A 317 -22.53 -10.52 -23.69
N LEU A 318 -22.50 -11.81 -23.37
CA LEU A 318 -23.16 -12.86 -24.16
C LEU A 318 -24.66 -13.00 -23.86
N ARG A 319 -25.21 -12.18 -22.94
CA ARG A 319 -26.62 -12.20 -22.51
C ARG A 319 -27.12 -13.61 -22.13
N LEU A 320 -26.24 -14.42 -21.54
CA LEU A 320 -26.57 -15.81 -21.17
C LEU A 320 -27.61 -15.90 -20.06
N TYR A 321 -27.66 -14.88 -19.19
CA TYR A 321 -28.60 -14.74 -18.09
C TYR A 321 -28.97 -13.27 -17.89
N THR A 322 -30.18 -13.01 -17.38
CA THR A 322 -30.61 -11.68 -16.93
C THR A 322 -30.31 -11.53 -15.42
N PRO A 323 -29.63 -10.45 -14.99
CA PRO A 323 -29.21 -10.32 -13.59
C PRO A 323 -30.36 -9.99 -12.62
N THR A 324 -31.56 -9.71 -13.11
CA THR A 324 -32.75 -9.38 -12.31
C THR A 324 -33.60 -10.60 -11.94
N ALA A 325 -33.35 -11.77 -12.54
CA ALA A 325 -34.19 -12.96 -12.36
C ALA A 325 -33.38 -14.23 -12.07
N GLY A 326 -34.04 -15.23 -11.48
CA GLY A 326 -33.47 -16.55 -11.19
C GLY A 326 -32.28 -16.52 -10.21
N PHE A 327 -31.34 -17.44 -10.39
CA PHE A 327 -30.17 -17.57 -9.52
C PHE A 327 -29.25 -16.34 -9.55
N ALA A 328 -29.10 -15.70 -10.72
CA ALA A 328 -28.33 -14.46 -10.85
C ALA A 328 -28.95 -13.30 -10.07
N GLY A 329 -30.28 -13.15 -10.12
CA GLY A 329 -31.02 -12.17 -9.32
C GLY A 329 -30.93 -12.41 -7.82
N LEU A 330 -30.95 -13.67 -7.37
CA LEU A 330 -30.71 -14.02 -5.97
C LEU A 330 -29.30 -13.60 -5.52
N LEU A 331 -28.26 -13.93 -6.31
CA LEU A 331 -26.89 -13.53 -6.00
C LEU A 331 -26.73 -12.01 -5.98
N ALA A 332 -27.33 -11.28 -6.93
CA ALA A 332 -27.28 -9.83 -6.97
C ALA A 332 -27.98 -9.20 -5.75
N SER A 333 -29.11 -9.77 -5.33
CA SER A 333 -29.84 -9.34 -4.13
C SER A 333 -29.02 -9.57 -2.86
N ILE A 334 -28.44 -10.77 -2.70
CA ILE A 334 -27.54 -11.08 -1.58
C ILE A 334 -26.33 -10.13 -1.59
N GLY A 335 -25.75 -9.90 -2.77
CA GLY A 335 -24.62 -9.00 -2.96
C GLY A 335 -24.91 -7.55 -2.60
N SER A 336 -26.11 -7.05 -2.94
CA SER A 336 -26.57 -5.71 -2.57
C SER A 336 -26.67 -5.57 -1.03
N TRP A 337 -27.32 -6.52 -0.36
CA TRP A 337 -27.38 -6.54 1.11
C TRP A 337 -26.00 -6.69 1.76
N ALA A 338 -25.12 -7.52 1.20
CA ALA A 338 -23.76 -7.69 1.68
C ALA A 338 -22.92 -6.41 1.52
N THR A 339 -23.11 -5.67 0.44
CA THR A 339 -22.48 -4.36 0.20
C THR A 339 -22.93 -3.37 1.28
N ALA A 340 -24.24 -3.29 1.55
CA ALA A 340 -24.76 -2.42 2.61
C ALA A 340 -24.26 -2.81 4.00
N ALA A 341 -24.27 -4.10 4.32
CA ALA A 341 -23.72 -4.63 5.56
C ALA A 341 -22.23 -4.31 5.71
N THR A 342 -21.47 -4.30 4.61
CA THR A 342 -20.06 -3.90 4.59
C THR A 342 -19.91 -2.42 4.95
N VAL A 343 -20.71 -1.54 4.35
CA VAL A 343 -20.68 -0.09 4.67
C VAL A 343 -21.02 0.16 6.14
N VAL A 344 -22.12 -0.43 6.63
CA VAL A 344 -22.53 -0.32 8.03
C VAL A 344 -21.47 -0.92 8.96
N GLY A 345 -20.91 -2.08 8.59
CA GLY A 345 -19.84 -2.75 9.33
C GLY A 345 -18.59 -1.88 9.45
N LEU A 346 -18.18 -1.22 8.36
CA LEU A 346 -17.06 -0.27 8.37
C LEU A 346 -17.35 0.95 9.27
N ALA A 347 -18.57 1.50 9.22
CA ALA A 347 -18.97 2.60 10.11
C ALA A 347 -18.95 2.19 11.59
N LEU A 348 -19.49 1.01 11.92
CA LEU A 348 -19.47 0.45 13.27
C LEU A 348 -18.04 0.13 13.74
N LEU A 349 -17.21 -0.42 12.85
CA LEU A 349 -15.79 -0.67 13.12
C LEU A 349 -15.06 0.63 13.41
N GLY A 350 -15.31 1.68 12.62
CA GLY A 350 -14.80 3.03 12.85
C GLY A 350 -15.18 3.54 14.24
N ARG A 351 -16.47 3.51 14.59
CA ARG A 351 -16.97 3.89 15.92
C ARG A 351 -16.32 3.09 17.05
N ARG A 352 -16.19 1.76 16.90
CA ARG A 352 -15.54 0.89 17.90
C ARG A 352 -14.05 1.17 18.04
N THR A 353 -13.38 1.56 16.95
CA THR A 353 -11.94 1.90 16.96
C THR A 353 -11.67 3.14 17.81
N TYR A 354 -12.60 4.11 17.84
CA TYR A 354 -12.52 5.24 18.77
C TYR A 354 -12.60 4.80 20.24
N GLY A 355 -13.51 3.88 20.58
CA GLY A 355 -13.70 3.41 21.96
C GLY A 355 -12.69 2.35 22.46
N SER A 356 -12.01 1.62 21.57
CA SER A 356 -11.13 0.50 21.93
C SER A 356 -9.66 0.77 21.61
N SER A 357 -8.82 0.81 22.66
CA SER A 357 -7.37 0.96 22.50
C SER A 357 -6.71 -0.20 21.78
N ARG A 358 -7.21 -1.44 21.98
CA ARG A 358 -6.66 -2.63 21.31
C ARG A 358 -6.95 -2.60 19.81
N LEU A 359 -8.19 -2.28 19.43
CA LEU A 359 -8.59 -2.21 18.02
C LEU A 359 -7.89 -1.05 17.31
N ARG A 360 -7.79 0.12 17.97
CA ARG A 360 -7.03 1.27 17.47
C ARG A 360 -5.57 0.94 17.20
N ARG A 361 -4.93 0.13 18.06
CA ARG A 361 -3.55 -0.33 17.83
C ARG A 361 -3.45 -1.22 16.59
N THR A 362 -4.39 -2.15 16.38
CA THR A 362 -4.39 -3.02 15.20
C THR A 362 -4.61 -2.23 13.91
N VAL A 363 -5.60 -1.33 13.88
CA VAL A 363 -5.84 -0.44 12.72
C VAL A 363 -4.66 0.49 12.48
N GLY A 364 -4.01 0.95 13.55
CA GLY A 364 -2.81 1.78 13.51
C GLY A 364 -1.66 1.14 12.75
N ILE A 365 -1.47 -0.17 12.81
CA ILE A 365 -0.40 -0.86 12.05
C ILE A 365 -0.60 -0.70 10.54
N VAL A 366 -1.83 -0.90 10.05
CA VAL A 366 -2.15 -0.72 8.61
C VAL A 366 -1.94 0.74 8.22
N TRP A 367 -2.35 1.66 9.08
CA TRP A 367 -2.15 3.09 8.88
C TRP A 367 -0.67 3.47 8.83
N ASP A 368 0.17 2.92 9.71
CA ASP A 368 1.60 3.20 9.77
C ASP A 368 2.32 2.76 8.50
N VAL A 369 2.00 1.57 7.98
CA VAL A 369 2.56 1.08 6.70
C VAL A 369 2.10 1.96 5.54
N SER A 370 0.82 2.35 5.52
CA SER A 370 0.24 3.15 4.44
C SER A 370 0.74 4.59 4.42
N THR A 371 1.04 5.16 5.60
CA THR A 371 1.47 6.56 5.78
C THR A 371 2.97 6.75 5.96
N PHE A 372 3.74 5.65 5.92
CA PHE A 372 5.19 5.70 5.89
C PHE A 372 5.72 6.30 4.58
N TRP A 373 5.06 6.03 3.45
CA TRP A 373 5.54 6.42 2.12
C TRP A 373 5.09 7.82 1.71
N PRO A 374 5.98 8.65 1.13
CA PRO A 374 5.58 9.94 0.59
C PRO A 374 4.55 9.81 -0.52
N ARG A 375 3.56 10.70 -0.54
CA ARG A 375 2.47 10.68 -1.53
C ARG A 375 2.99 10.94 -2.94
N ALA A 376 3.08 9.91 -3.77
CA ALA A 376 3.65 10.02 -5.12
C ALA A 376 2.64 10.50 -6.16
N ILE A 377 1.42 9.94 -6.15
CA ILE A 377 0.46 10.09 -7.25
C ILE A 377 -0.92 10.59 -6.79
N HIS A 378 -1.41 10.18 -5.61
CA HIS A 378 -2.75 10.54 -5.15
C HIS A 378 -2.71 11.61 -4.05
N PRO A 379 -3.18 12.84 -4.30
CA PRO A 379 -3.01 13.98 -3.39
C PRO A 379 -3.92 13.95 -2.15
N LEU A 380 -4.97 13.14 -2.19
CA LEU A 380 -5.93 12.96 -1.10
C LEU A 380 -5.60 11.74 -0.22
N ALA A 381 -4.56 10.98 -0.56
CA ALA A 381 -4.05 9.97 0.34
C ALA A 381 -3.63 10.62 1.68
N PRO A 382 -3.71 9.89 2.81
CA PRO A 382 -3.33 10.43 4.10
C PRO A 382 -1.91 11.02 4.09
N PRO A 383 -1.63 12.05 4.90
CA PRO A 383 -0.32 12.66 4.96
C PRO A 383 0.72 11.65 5.44
N CYS A 384 1.92 11.77 4.87
CA CYS A 384 3.03 10.92 5.20
C CYS A 384 3.76 11.47 6.43
N TYR A 385 3.86 10.70 7.52
CA TYR A 385 4.51 11.19 8.74
C TYR A 385 6.03 11.29 8.60
N THR A 386 6.65 10.51 7.72
CA THR A 386 8.11 10.49 7.55
C THR A 386 8.65 11.75 6.86
N GLU A 387 7.82 12.50 6.13
CA GLU A 387 8.16 13.85 5.62
C GLU A 387 8.49 14.82 6.76
N ARG A 388 8.03 14.52 7.99
CA ARG A 388 8.39 15.23 9.23
C ARG A 388 9.43 14.47 10.06
N VAL A 389 9.21 13.17 10.28
CA VAL A 389 10.06 12.37 11.17
C VAL A 389 11.50 12.26 10.66
N MET A 390 11.71 12.14 9.34
CA MET A 390 13.05 11.91 8.80
C MET A 390 13.99 13.13 9.03
N PRO A 391 13.62 14.37 8.65
CA PRO A 391 14.47 15.53 8.94
C PRO A 391 14.72 15.77 10.43
N GLU A 392 13.71 15.58 11.28
CA GLU A 392 13.82 15.75 12.74
C GLU A 392 14.80 14.72 13.35
N LEU A 393 14.72 13.45 12.92
CA LEU A 393 15.65 12.41 13.34
C LEU A 393 17.07 12.67 12.85
N MET A 394 17.26 13.07 11.59
CA MET A 394 18.58 13.45 11.07
C MET A 394 19.21 14.56 11.91
N ALA A 395 18.45 15.62 12.21
CA ALA A 395 18.91 16.71 13.06
C ALA A 395 19.22 16.25 14.51
N ARG A 396 18.42 15.32 15.05
CA ARG A 396 18.65 14.76 16.39
C ARG A 396 19.91 13.91 16.44
N VAL A 397 20.14 13.05 15.44
CA VAL A 397 21.37 12.27 15.32
C VAL A 397 22.57 13.21 15.19
N GLY A 398 22.46 14.30 14.42
CA GLY A 398 23.52 15.30 14.26
C GLY A 398 23.93 15.95 15.58
N ARG A 399 22.95 16.21 16.47
CA ARG A 399 23.24 16.74 17.82
C ARG A 399 23.84 15.71 18.76
N LEU A 400 23.47 14.43 18.63
CA LEU A 400 23.97 13.36 19.50
C LEU A 400 25.33 12.82 19.06
N ALA A 401 25.63 12.87 17.76
CA ALA A 401 26.89 12.46 17.17
C ALA A 401 27.78 13.67 16.85
N ALA A 402 27.83 14.68 17.73
CA ALA A 402 28.47 15.96 17.46
C ALA A 402 30.01 15.82 17.34
N THR A 403 30.61 14.96 18.15
CA THR A 403 32.06 14.75 18.22
C THR A 403 32.46 13.36 17.72
N ASP A 404 33.73 13.17 17.36
CA ASP A 404 34.28 11.87 16.92
C ASP A 404 34.28 10.80 18.02
N ARG A 405 34.05 11.19 19.29
CA ARG A 405 33.96 10.26 20.42
C ARG A 405 32.55 9.76 20.64
N ASP A 406 31.55 10.39 20.02
CA ASP A 406 30.16 10.05 20.22
C ASP A 406 29.78 8.85 19.37
N THR A 407 29.04 7.91 19.96
CA THR A 407 28.43 6.78 19.26
C THR A 407 26.94 6.78 19.51
N VAL A 408 26.15 6.74 18.43
CA VAL A 408 24.68 6.74 18.50
C VAL A 408 24.16 5.38 18.05
N VAL A 409 23.48 4.67 18.95
CA VAL A 409 22.78 3.42 18.61
C VAL A 409 21.32 3.73 18.32
N LEU A 410 20.89 3.46 17.09
CA LEU A 410 19.49 3.51 16.68
C LEU A 410 18.85 2.15 16.99
N SER A 411 18.02 2.08 18.02
CA SER A 411 17.23 0.89 18.35
C SER A 411 15.82 1.00 17.74
N GLY A 412 15.53 0.18 16.73
CA GLY A 412 14.28 0.20 15.99
C GLY A 412 13.47 -1.07 16.18
N HIS A 413 12.33 -0.96 16.87
CA HIS A 413 11.31 -2.03 16.96
C HIS A 413 10.32 -1.93 15.81
N SER A 414 9.96 -3.04 15.17
CA SER A 414 8.84 -3.07 14.21
C SER A 414 8.96 -1.97 13.14
N GLN A 415 7.96 -1.09 12.99
CA GLN A 415 8.00 0.08 12.10
C GLN A 415 9.20 1.00 12.35
N GLY A 416 9.66 1.13 13.61
CA GLY A 416 10.86 1.86 13.96
C GLY A 416 12.14 1.30 13.30
N SER A 417 12.19 -0.01 13.03
CA SER A 417 13.31 -0.60 12.26
C SER A 417 13.34 -0.11 10.81
N VAL A 418 12.16 0.12 10.20
CA VAL A 418 12.03 0.62 8.84
C VAL A 418 12.44 2.09 8.77
N ILE A 419 11.99 2.89 9.74
CA ILE A 419 12.39 4.29 9.88
C ILE A 419 13.90 4.39 10.09
N ALA A 420 14.48 3.58 10.99
CA ALA A 420 15.90 3.60 11.27
C ALA A 420 16.74 3.16 10.06
N ALA A 421 16.32 2.11 9.33
CA ALA A 421 16.98 1.67 8.10
C ALA A 421 16.93 2.72 6.98
N ALA A 422 15.80 3.42 6.81
CA ALA A 422 15.71 4.53 5.87
C ALA A 422 16.56 5.74 6.32
N LEU A 423 16.61 6.02 7.63
CA LEU A 423 17.37 7.12 8.21
C LEU A 423 18.86 6.97 7.97
N VAL A 424 19.46 5.80 8.20
CA VAL A 424 20.91 5.62 8.06
C VAL A 424 21.41 5.89 6.64
N LEU A 425 20.57 5.63 5.64
CA LEU A 425 20.86 5.93 4.23
C LEU A 425 20.78 7.44 3.92
N GLN A 426 20.04 8.21 4.70
CA GLN A 426 19.89 9.66 4.55
C GLN A 426 20.99 10.48 5.24
N LEU A 427 21.67 9.90 6.25
CA LEU A 427 22.76 10.56 6.96
C LEU A 427 23.95 10.84 6.03
N ASP A 428 24.74 11.87 6.32
CA ASP A 428 26.01 12.07 5.61
C ASP A 428 27.05 11.00 6.03
N PRO A 429 28.11 10.79 5.22
CA PRO A 429 29.08 9.72 5.48
C PRO A 429 29.83 9.85 6.80
N VAL A 430 30.08 11.08 7.29
CA VAL A 430 30.79 11.32 8.55
C VAL A 430 29.91 10.91 9.71
N MET A 431 28.64 11.32 9.71
CA MET A 431 27.66 10.92 10.70
C MET A 431 27.41 9.41 10.69
N ARG A 432 27.34 8.76 9.52
CA ARG A 432 27.15 7.29 9.42
C ARG A 432 28.23 6.52 10.16
N GLY A 433 29.48 6.97 10.12
CA GLY A 433 30.60 6.33 10.83
C GLY A 433 30.40 6.24 12.35
N ARG A 434 29.61 7.16 12.92
CA ARG A 434 29.30 7.27 14.35
C ARG A 434 27.98 6.60 14.74
N VAL A 435 27.25 6.04 13.77
CA VAL A 435 25.93 5.44 13.98
C VAL A 435 26.01 3.91 13.93
N ARG A 436 25.21 3.26 14.77
CA ARG A 436 25.04 1.81 14.87
C ARG A 436 23.55 1.49 14.83
N LEU A 437 23.18 0.35 14.27
CA LEU A 437 21.77 -0.02 14.09
C LEU A 437 21.46 -1.33 14.83
N LEU A 438 20.46 -1.28 15.70
CA LEU A 438 19.87 -2.45 16.35
C LEU A 438 18.39 -2.54 15.97
N THR A 439 18.03 -3.49 15.12
CA THR A 439 16.63 -3.74 14.76
C THR A 439 16.09 -4.95 15.50
N HIS A 440 14.80 -4.96 15.80
CA HIS A 440 14.15 -6.10 16.45
C HIS A 440 12.67 -6.17 16.09
N GLY A 441 12.17 -7.39 15.91
CA GLY A 441 10.83 -7.60 15.33
C GLY A 441 10.70 -6.91 13.97
N SER A 442 11.74 -6.91 13.14
CA SER A 442 11.80 -6.06 11.95
C SER A 442 10.98 -6.64 10.77
N PRO A 443 10.01 -5.88 10.20
CA PRO A 443 9.29 -6.28 9.00
C PRO A 443 10.06 -5.99 7.70
N LEU A 444 11.33 -5.58 7.77
CA LEU A 444 12.13 -5.15 6.61
C LEU A 444 12.13 -6.19 5.49
N ARG A 445 12.52 -7.42 5.80
CA ARG A 445 12.56 -8.52 4.82
C ARG A 445 11.19 -9.14 4.54
N ARG A 446 10.33 -9.22 5.56
CA ARG A 446 9.07 -9.97 5.48
C ARG A 446 7.96 -9.22 4.77
N LEU A 447 7.95 -7.89 4.88
CA LEU A 447 6.91 -7.02 4.34
C LEU A 447 7.50 -5.96 3.40
N TYR A 448 8.53 -5.23 3.82
CA TYR A 448 8.97 -4.05 3.07
C TYR A 448 9.75 -4.41 1.80
N ALA A 449 10.70 -5.34 1.86
CA ALA A 449 11.49 -5.75 0.71
C ALA A 449 10.62 -6.37 -0.42
N PRO A 450 9.66 -7.28 -0.14
CA PRO A 450 8.85 -7.86 -1.20
C PRO A 450 7.80 -6.91 -1.77
N PHE A 451 7.15 -6.08 -0.95
CA PHE A 451 6.08 -5.18 -1.42
C PHE A 451 6.59 -3.83 -1.93
N PHE A 452 7.80 -3.42 -1.52
CA PHE A 452 8.46 -2.18 -1.93
C PHE A 452 9.92 -2.45 -2.39
N PRO A 453 10.11 -3.34 -3.39
CA PRO A 453 11.45 -3.81 -3.80
C PRO A 453 12.35 -2.69 -4.32
N ALA A 454 11.79 -1.62 -4.88
CA ALA A 454 12.55 -0.46 -5.33
C ALA A 454 13.25 0.33 -4.20
N TYR A 455 12.88 0.06 -2.93
CA TYR A 455 13.44 0.73 -1.76
C TYR A 455 14.26 -0.23 -0.90
N PHE A 456 13.67 -1.35 -0.50
CA PHE A 456 14.29 -2.33 0.42
C PHE A 456 14.58 -3.69 -0.25
N GLY A 457 14.49 -3.79 -1.58
CA GLY A 457 14.77 -5.03 -2.30
C GLY A 457 16.27 -5.38 -2.35
N GLY A 458 16.69 -6.04 -3.44
CA GLY A 458 18.02 -6.66 -3.56
C GLY A 458 19.21 -5.76 -3.20
N ASP A 459 19.15 -4.47 -3.52
CA ASP A 459 20.24 -3.52 -3.20
C ASP A 459 20.00 -2.73 -1.90
N GLY A 460 18.74 -2.63 -1.46
CA GLY A 460 18.34 -1.74 -0.36
C GLY A 460 18.85 -2.20 1.00
N LEU A 461 18.61 -3.47 1.36
CA LEU A 461 19.08 -4.01 2.65
C LEU A 461 20.61 -4.16 2.70
N PRO A 462 21.30 -4.64 1.64
CA PRO A 462 22.77 -4.62 1.62
C PRO A 462 23.35 -3.22 1.82
N ALA A 463 22.77 -2.18 1.20
CA ALA A 463 23.24 -0.81 1.41
C ALA A 463 23.10 -0.35 2.86
N VAL A 464 22.05 -0.77 3.57
CA VAL A 464 21.91 -0.50 5.02
C VAL A 464 23.03 -1.19 5.81
N ARG A 465 23.33 -2.45 5.50
CA ARG A 465 24.41 -3.22 6.14
C ARG A 465 25.80 -2.62 5.87
N GLU A 466 26.01 -2.08 4.68
CA GLU A 466 27.26 -1.41 4.30
C GLU A 466 27.38 -0.01 4.92
N ALA A 467 26.26 0.67 5.17
CA ALA A 467 26.23 2.02 5.71
C ALA A 467 26.59 2.08 7.20
N VAL A 468 26.18 1.09 8.00
CA VAL A 468 26.35 1.07 9.46
C VAL A 468 26.53 -0.34 9.99
N ALA A 469 27.24 -0.50 11.12
CA ALA A 469 27.24 -1.79 11.82
C ALA A 469 25.83 -2.09 12.35
N TRP A 470 25.31 -3.26 11.98
CA TRP A 470 23.91 -3.62 12.14
C TRP A 470 23.74 -4.98 12.81
N ARG A 471 22.88 -5.04 13.83
CA ARG A 471 22.33 -6.27 14.42
C ARG A 471 20.82 -6.29 14.32
N ASN A 472 20.25 -7.44 14.01
CA ASN A 472 18.81 -7.66 13.92
C ASN A 472 18.38 -8.84 14.79
N LEU A 473 17.46 -8.63 15.72
CA LEU A 473 16.89 -9.69 16.56
C LEU A 473 15.56 -10.16 16.00
N TYR A 474 15.37 -11.47 15.87
CA TYR A 474 14.13 -12.05 15.36
C TYR A 474 13.70 -13.31 16.10
N ARG A 475 12.40 -13.55 16.16
CA ARG A 475 11.79 -14.77 16.71
C ARG A 475 11.00 -15.49 15.63
N LEU A 476 10.88 -16.81 15.73
CA LEU A 476 10.01 -17.58 14.82
C LEU A 476 8.52 -17.53 15.20
N SER A 477 8.22 -17.13 16.43
CA SER A 477 6.85 -16.83 16.90
C SER A 477 6.35 -15.46 16.44
N ASP A 478 7.21 -14.57 15.96
CA ASP A 478 6.81 -13.22 15.54
C ASP A 478 6.14 -13.28 14.15
N PRO A 479 4.87 -12.90 13.99
CA PRO A 479 4.17 -12.95 12.70
C PRO A 479 4.53 -11.76 11.79
N ILE A 480 5.26 -10.76 12.28
CA ILE A 480 5.61 -9.53 11.55
C ILE A 480 7.12 -9.47 11.32
N GLY A 481 7.88 -9.61 12.40
CA GLY A 481 9.34 -9.59 12.40
C GLY A 481 9.97 -10.83 11.79
N GLY A 482 11.19 -10.68 11.26
CA GLY A 482 11.95 -11.79 10.71
C GLY A 482 13.44 -11.46 10.52
N PRO A 483 14.23 -12.42 10.01
CA PRO A 483 15.61 -12.16 9.62
C PRO A 483 15.65 -11.17 8.46
N ALA A 484 16.61 -10.24 8.48
CA ALA A 484 16.83 -9.24 7.44
C ALA A 484 17.54 -9.82 6.20
N PHE A 485 18.41 -10.82 6.39
CA PHE A 485 19.14 -11.46 5.30
C PHE A 485 18.85 -12.95 5.24
N ARG A 486 19.37 -13.73 6.17
CA ARG A 486 19.30 -15.20 6.08
C ARG A 486 18.59 -15.76 7.29
N ARG A 487 17.53 -16.53 7.02
CA ARG A 487 16.94 -17.43 8.01
C ARG A 487 17.92 -18.57 8.23
N VAL A 488 18.64 -18.51 9.33
CA VAL A 488 19.38 -19.64 9.86
C VAL A 488 18.36 -20.57 10.50
N ASP A 489 18.43 -21.86 10.19
CA ASP A 489 17.63 -22.86 10.89
C ASP A 489 18.08 -22.89 12.36
N PRO A 490 17.24 -22.44 13.31
CA PRO A 490 17.63 -22.39 14.71
C PRO A 490 17.71 -23.77 15.36
N LEU A 491 17.20 -24.80 14.69
CA LEU A 491 17.19 -26.19 15.16
C LEU A 491 18.37 -27.00 14.58
N ALA A 492 19.18 -26.41 13.67
CA ALA A 492 20.37 -27.05 13.15
C ALA A 492 21.51 -27.11 14.20
N ALA A 493 22.41 -28.08 14.07
CA ALA A 493 23.51 -28.34 15.02
C ALA A 493 24.52 -27.18 15.16
N GLU A 494 24.73 -26.36 14.12
CA GLU A 494 25.50 -25.12 14.17
C GLU A 494 24.67 -23.91 13.68
N PRO A 495 23.78 -23.35 14.51
CA PRO A 495 22.96 -22.23 14.12
C PRO A 495 23.81 -20.95 14.06
N GLY A 496 24.11 -20.47 12.85
CA GLY A 496 24.50 -19.07 12.63
C GLY A 496 25.92 -18.83 12.13
N ARG A 497 26.65 -19.86 11.70
CA ARG A 497 27.99 -19.69 11.10
C ARG A 497 27.90 -18.78 9.86
N GLY A 498 28.51 -17.60 9.95
CA GLY A 498 28.56 -16.60 8.87
C GLY A 498 27.42 -15.57 8.84
N ASN A 499 26.44 -15.61 9.77
CA ASN A 499 25.43 -14.56 9.86
C ASN A 499 25.84 -13.47 10.86
N THR A 500 26.33 -12.34 10.34
CA THR A 500 26.82 -11.23 11.17
C THR A 500 25.76 -10.18 11.50
N VAL A 501 24.56 -10.27 10.92
CA VAL A 501 23.48 -9.31 11.19
C VAL A 501 22.36 -9.95 12.01
N ASP A 502 21.81 -11.09 11.59
CA ASP A 502 20.62 -11.64 12.23
C ASP A 502 20.95 -12.57 13.40
N ARG A 503 20.27 -12.34 14.53
CA ARG A 503 20.34 -13.14 15.74
C ARG A 503 18.96 -13.70 16.07
N PHE A 504 18.86 -15.03 16.12
CA PHE A 504 17.65 -15.71 16.56
C PHE A 504 17.45 -15.57 18.07
N CYS A 505 16.20 -15.32 18.48
CA CYS A 505 15.76 -15.29 19.87
C CYS A 505 14.68 -16.34 20.10
N TRP A 506 14.84 -17.15 21.15
CA TRP A 506 13.84 -18.12 21.58
C TRP A 506 12.60 -17.41 22.12
N ASP A 507 11.42 -17.85 21.69
CA ASP A 507 10.14 -17.36 22.22
C ASP A 507 9.06 -18.45 22.21
N PRO A 508 8.57 -18.88 23.39
CA PRO A 508 8.98 -18.41 24.72
C PRO A 508 10.43 -18.79 25.04
N LEU A 509 11.02 -18.12 26.04
CA LEU A 509 12.32 -18.54 26.57
C LEU A 509 12.23 -20.00 27.03
N ARG A 510 13.32 -20.74 26.85
CA ARG A 510 13.38 -22.15 27.27
C ARG A 510 13.28 -22.21 28.79
N PRO A 511 12.32 -22.97 29.36
CA PRO A 511 12.21 -23.12 30.80
C PRO A 511 13.41 -23.92 31.34
N ALA A 512 13.77 -23.69 32.60
CA ALA A 512 14.65 -24.63 33.30
C ALA A 512 13.90 -25.95 33.57
N PRO A 513 14.60 -27.07 33.81
CA PRO A 513 13.94 -28.33 34.14
C PRO A 513 13.00 -28.16 35.35
N GLY A 514 11.71 -28.46 35.15
CA GLY A 514 10.67 -28.35 36.20
C GLY A 514 9.92 -27.02 36.24
N ASP A 515 10.39 -25.99 35.55
CA ASP A 515 9.70 -24.69 35.49
C ASP A 515 8.51 -24.72 34.51
N PRO A 516 7.43 -23.95 34.78
CA PRO A 516 6.35 -23.79 33.84
C PRO A 516 6.81 -23.11 32.55
N LEU A 517 6.21 -23.48 31.42
CA LEU A 517 6.47 -22.84 30.13
C LEU A 517 6.14 -21.34 30.20
N PRO A 518 7.11 -20.44 29.92
CA PRO A 518 6.84 -19.00 29.91
C PRO A 518 5.83 -18.60 28.83
N GLU A 519 5.18 -17.45 29.03
CA GLU A 519 4.32 -16.88 27.99
C GLU A 519 5.17 -16.44 26.78
N ALA A 520 4.64 -16.67 25.58
CA ALA A 520 5.29 -16.18 24.36
C ALA A 520 5.02 -14.69 24.20
N ARG A 521 6.05 -13.92 23.89
CA ARG A 521 5.99 -12.47 23.74
C ARG A 521 5.68 -12.03 22.30
N TRP A 522 5.73 -12.96 21.33
CA TRP A 522 5.41 -12.73 19.92
C TRP A 522 6.24 -11.56 19.35
N HIS A 523 5.55 -10.53 18.86
CA HIS A 523 6.13 -9.33 18.27
C HIS A 523 6.65 -8.30 19.28
N SER A 524 6.40 -8.48 20.58
CA SER A 524 6.63 -7.45 21.61
C SER A 524 7.76 -7.84 22.57
N GLY A 525 8.28 -6.87 23.32
CA GLY A 525 9.17 -7.15 24.46
C GLY A 525 10.52 -7.78 24.09
N TYR A 526 11.06 -7.47 22.91
CA TYR A 526 12.42 -7.89 22.51
C TYR A 526 13.49 -7.33 23.46
N TRP A 527 13.30 -6.10 23.96
CA TRP A 527 14.20 -5.48 24.93
C TRP A 527 14.22 -6.14 26.31
N LEU A 528 13.31 -7.09 26.57
CA LEU A 528 13.29 -7.88 27.80
C LEU A 528 14.02 -9.21 27.65
N ASP A 529 14.58 -9.51 26.48
CA ASP A 529 15.32 -10.74 26.25
C ASP A 529 16.83 -10.48 26.40
N PRO A 530 17.60 -11.45 26.95
CA PRO A 530 19.06 -11.33 27.07
C PRO A 530 19.79 -10.96 25.76
N PRO A 531 19.45 -11.53 24.57
CA PRO A 531 20.09 -11.17 23.32
C PRO A 531 20.03 -9.69 22.97
N TYR A 532 19.03 -8.94 23.44
CA TYR A 532 18.98 -7.49 23.21
C TYR A 532 20.11 -6.77 23.92
N HIS A 533 20.38 -7.13 25.17
CA HIS A 533 21.41 -6.51 25.98
C HIS A 533 22.80 -6.91 25.44
N ASP A 534 22.96 -8.17 25.06
CA ASP A 534 24.20 -8.70 24.49
C ASP A 534 24.59 -7.97 23.18
N GLU A 535 23.65 -7.84 22.25
CA GLU A 535 23.92 -7.18 20.97
C GLU A 535 24.05 -5.66 21.11
N LEU A 536 23.31 -5.04 22.03
CA LEU A 536 23.50 -3.62 22.35
C LEU A 536 24.90 -3.35 22.92
N ALA A 537 25.37 -4.18 23.87
CA ALA A 537 26.71 -4.06 24.42
C ALA A 537 27.80 -4.24 23.34
N ARG A 538 27.62 -5.19 22.42
CA ARG A 538 28.52 -5.37 21.27
C ARG A 538 28.59 -4.16 20.36
N LEU A 539 27.45 -3.50 20.10
CA LEU A 539 27.40 -2.30 19.25
C LEU A 539 28.04 -1.06 19.90
N ILE A 540 28.03 -0.97 21.23
CA ILE A 540 28.62 0.14 21.99
C ILE A 540 30.14 -0.07 22.20
N THR A 541 30.60 -1.33 22.19
CA THR A 541 32.02 -1.63 22.44
C THR A 541 32.88 -1.23 21.23
N PRO A 542 33.97 -0.45 21.39
CA PRO A 542 34.73 0.17 20.29
C PRO A 542 35.45 -0.76 19.29
N SER A 543 35.31 -2.09 19.40
CA SER A 543 36.22 -3.07 18.79
C SER A 543 35.69 -3.82 17.56
N LEU A 544 34.51 -3.46 17.01
CA LEU A 544 34.06 -4.04 15.75
C LEU A 544 34.48 -3.15 14.57
N PRO A 545 35.58 -3.47 13.85
CA PRO A 545 35.73 -2.94 12.51
C PRO A 545 34.51 -3.36 11.68
N PRO A 546 34.04 -2.52 10.73
CA PRO A 546 33.04 -2.95 9.77
C PRO A 546 33.56 -4.22 9.09
N ASP A 547 32.69 -5.21 8.97
CA ASP A 547 32.93 -6.52 8.36
C ASP A 547 33.27 -6.30 6.87
N ARG A 548 34.52 -5.89 6.60
CA ARG A 548 35.10 -5.85 5.26
C ARG A 548 35.33 -7.29 4.88
N THR A 549 34.31 -7.91 4.32
CA THR A 549 34.44 -9.16 3.56
C THR A 549 35.63 -9.01 2.62
N VAL A 550 36.66 -9.79 2.89
CA VAL A 550 37.85 -9.92 2.06
C VAL A 550 37.43 -10.60 0.76
N ARG A 551 37.51 -9.83 -0.33
CA ARG A 551 37.55 -10.16 -1.77
C ARG A 551 36.54 -11.17 -2.32
#